data_AF-A0A951G2T0-F1
#
_entry.id   AF-A0A951G2T0-F1
#
_cell.length_a   1.000
_cell.length_b   1.000
_cell.length_c   1.000
_cell.angle_alpha   90.00
_cell.angle_beta   90.00
_cell.angle_gamma   90.00
#
_symmetry.space_group_name_H-M   'P 1'
#
loop_
_entity.id
_entity.type
_entity.pdbx_description
1 polymer ?
#
loop_
_entity_poly.entity_id
_entity_poly.type
_entity_poly.pdbx_seq_one_letter_code
_entity_poly.pdbx_strand_id
1 'polypeptide(L)'
;MATISSLLADHVTLQVRSVDRLFFQGYVPRLQTQFQVIRFLLDRGFPIPSPAVLGRIGGEYVKAVDRFVAEHKIPRVRFQKGDVKEDIAREHFKTAEREGRFGVVMVGVAQERTSVWRGWRDGGPDGHPHFEYRRQSIFPNNYYWYIRDPDWGPGFLKSTAYAPYSVWLYLNGNEWAKRQAIQRDIPFTPLDNGFAACEDPAGLAEICASLSADDVQAFFHRWQAALPSPLTAEDRARGYHHELAFRQAEISDTRMFDRPTVGRAWFERTLPDQLTLGRPDQISVVFGRRVSRQTPGRFHTKIFNKGVEPAIQVHYRASKVKQYFKEGRALRTETTVNDTRDFGIGRRVTQANWEALVSIGHQVNQRFLDHQLEACQCAPDATTLQRVVLPSIEDGLPAPGLRFGDPRTMALLACLCCFEHLFAGLTNRSLRELIAGVIPGYSPRQMTYDLRRLRRKRFIQRIPRTHRYELTSEGRRLAVFLTKTYTRIVNPALAELDPALPADIAQSTPLARAYRAFERAIDDQIKDAAIAARKDDSSVNLSTA
;
A
#
# COMPACT_ATOMS: atom_id res chain seq x y z
N MET A 1 8.83 -27.41 -4.35
CA MET A 1 9.06 -25.97 -4.06
C MET A 1 7.72 -25.36 -3.69
N ALA A 2 7.58 -24.79 -2.50
CA ALA A 2 6.36 -24.06 -2.13
C ALA A 2 6.16 -22.89 -3.10
N THR A 3 4.98 -22.83 -3.72
CA THR A 3 4.55 -21.67 -4.51
C THR A 3 4.02 -20.59 -3.58
N ILE A 4 3.89 -19.35 -4.06
CA ILE A 4 3.23 -18.28 -3.29
C ILE A 4 1.80 -18.65 -2.96
N SER A 5 1.13 -19.32 -3.91
CA SER A 5 -0.23 -19.81 -3.73
C SER A 5 -0.31 -20.77 -2.55
N SER A 6 0.60 -21.74 -2.44
CA SER A 6 0.67 -22.65 -1.28
C SER A 6 1.09 -21.93 0.01
N LEU A 7 1.94 -20.91 -0.07
CA LEU A 7 2.33 -20.16 1.13
C LEU A 7 1.19 -19.29 1.67
N LEU A 8 0.39 -18.67 0.80
CA LEU A 8 -0.78 -17.89 1.22
C LEU A 8 -2.02 -18.74 1.51
N ALA A 9 -2.12 -19.95 0.98
CA ALA A 9 -3.24 -20.86 1.21
C ALA A 9 -3.00 -21.81 2.40
N ASP A 10 -1.80 -22.39 2.49
CA ASP A 10 -1.55 -23.53 3.39
C ASP A 10 -0.79 -23.13 4.67
N HIS A 11 -0.21 -21.93 4.70
CA HIS A 11 0.66 -21.46 5.79
C HIS A 11 0.14 -20.19 6.48
N VAL A 12 -1.07 -19.74 6.15
CA VAL A 12 -1.73 -18.62 6.83
C VAL A 12 -2.61 -19.16 7.95
N THR A 13 -2.27 -18.85 9.20
CA THR A 13 -3.00 -19.32 10.40
C THR A 13 -4.15 -18.40 10.81
N LEU A 14 -4.07 -17.12 10.44
CA LEU A 14 -5.11 -16.14 10.72
C LEU A 14 -5.07 -15.05 9.64
N GLN A 15 -6.24 -14.69 9.11
CA GLN A 15 -6.42 -13.53 8.24
C GLN A 15 -7.35 -12.54 8.93
N VAL A 16 -6.90 -11.29 9.07
CA VAL A 16 -7.72 -10.20 9.61
C VAL A 16 -7.81 -9.09 8.58
N ARG A 17 -9.04 -8.83 8.12
CA ARG A 17 -9.39 -7.69 7.28
C ARG A 17 -10.10 -6.66 8.14
N SER A 18 -9.52 -5.47 8.27
CA SER A 18 -10.05 -4.47 9.17
C SER A 18 -9.76 -3.05 8.68
N VAL A 19 -10.67 -2.13 9.00
CA VAL A 19 -10.40 -0.70 9.00
C VAL A 19 -9.39 -0.41 10.11
N ASP A 20 -8.29 0.22 9.75
CA ASP A 20 -7.16 0.43 10.64
C ASP A 20 -7.15 1.87 11.20
N ARG A 21 -6.40 2.78 10.57
CA ARG A 21 -6.32 4.17 11.01
C ARG A 21 -7.37 5.03 10.33
N LEU A 22 -8.13 5.75 11.13
CA LEU A 22 -9.14 6.69 10.68
C LEU A 22 -8.80 8.09 11.17
N PHE A 23 -8.65 9.02 10.23
CA PHE A 23 -8.58 10.45 10.53
C PHE A 23 -9.75 11.17 9.88
N PHE A 24 -10.46 11.95 10.68
CA PHE A 24 -11.56 12.78 10.23
C PHE A 24 -11.29 14.25 10.53
N GLN A 25 -11.85 15.10 9.68
CA GLN A 25 -12.00 16.52 9.95
C GLN A 25 -13.47 16.81 10.28
N GLY A 26 -13.72 17.26 11.50
CA GLY A 26 -14.94 17.92 11.91
C GLY A 26 -14.95 19.38 11.48
N TYR A 27 -15.98 19.79 10.75
CA TYR A 27 -16.22 21.18 10.36
C TYR A 27 -17.67 21.57 10.65
N VAL A 28 -17.93 22.85 10.89
CA VAL A 28 -19.29 23.36 11.09
C VAL A 28 -19.82 23.89 9.77
N PRO A 29 -20.76 23.22 9.06
CA PRO A 29 -21.18 23.62 7.71
C PRO A 29 -21.66 25.07 7.62
N ARG A 30 -22.32 25.55 8.69
CA ARG A 30 -22.84 26.92 8.81
C ARG A 30 -21.79 27.96 9.27
N LEU A 31 -20.48 27.67 9.17
CA LEU A 31 -19.37 28.58 9.51
C LEU A 31 -18.23 28.57 8.47
N GLN A 32 -18.52 28.16 7.24
CA GLN A 32 -17.53 28.02 6.16
C GLN A 32 -17.41 29.25 5.24
N THR A 33 -18.33 30.22 5.32
CA THR A 33 -18.26 31.49 4.58
C THR A 33 -18.28 32.72 5.50
N GLN A 34 -17.88 33.89 4.99
CA GLN A 34 -17.88 35.13 5.78
C GLN A 34 -19.27 35.51 6.30
N PHE A 35 -20.29 35.39 5.44
CA PHE A 35 -21.68 35.74 5.80
C PHE A 35 -22.25 34.78 6.86
N GLN A 36 -21.80 33.52 6.83
CA GLN A 36 -22.13 32.54 7.85
C GLN A 36 -21.53 32.88 9.21
N VAL A 37 -20.30 33.42 9.26
CA VAL A 37 -19.70 33.92 10.51
C VAL A 37 -20.47 35.11 11.04
N ILE A 38 -20.82 36.08 10.17
CA ILE A 38 -21.64 37.23 10.56
C ILE A 38 -22.98 36.74 11.13
N ARG A 39 -23.65 35.82 10.43
CA ARG A 39 -24.94 35.26 10.87
C ARG A 39 -24.82 34.56 12.23
N PHE A 40 -23.76 33.81 12.46
CA PHE A 40 -23.50 33.16 13.75
C PHE A 40 -23.36 34.16 14.89
N LEU A 41 -22.65 35.27 14.68
CA LEU A 41 -22.53 36.32 15.70
C LEU A 41 -23.88 37.00 15.98
N LEU A 42 -24.65 37.29 14.93
CA LEU A 42 -26.00 37.85 15.08
C LEU A 42 -26.95 36.89 15.80
N ASP A 43 -26.90 35.59 15.48
CA ASP A 43 -27.72 34.55 16.12
C ASP A 43 -27.41 34.40 17.61
N ARG A 44 -26.18 34.70 18.04
CA ARG A 44 -25.78 34.78 19.45
C ARG A 44 -26.20 36.08 20.14
N GLY A 45 -26.96 36.94 19.46
CA GLY A 45 -27.47 38.20 20.02
C GLY A 45 -26.45 39.33 20.03
N PHE A 46 -25.33 39.21 19.31
CA PHE A 46 -24.40 40.34 19.16
C PHE A 46 -24.91 41.27 18.06
N PRO A 47 -25.37 42.51 18.37
CA PRO A 47 -25.93 43.42 17.37
C PRO A 47 -24.88 43.89 16.36
N ILE A 48 -23.61 43.91 16.78
CA ILE A 48 -22.47 44.25 15.93
C ILE A 48 -21.59 43.00 15.83
N PRO A 49 -21.41 42.41 14.62
CA PRO A 49 -20.63 41.20 14.40
C PRO A 49 -19.12 41.49 14.42
N SER A 50 -18.62 42.05 15.52
CA SER A 50 -17.22 42.45 15.70
C SER A 50 -16.30 41.24 15.89
N PRO A 51 -15.09 41.21 15.29
CA PRO A 51 -14.10 40.15 15.48
C PRO A 51 -13.68 39.94 16.94
N ALA A 52 -13.81 40.98 17.79
CA ALA A 52 -13.53 40.89 19.22
C ALA A 52 -14.42 39.83 19.92
N VAL A 53 -15.63 39.61 19.42
CA VAL A 53 -16.56 38.60 19.94
C VAL A 53 -16.01 37.20 19.74
N LEU A 54 -15.39 36.90 18.59
CA LEU A 54 -14.73 35.61 18.38
C LEU A 54 -13.60 35.36 19.38
N GLY A 55 -12.86 36.42 19.74
CA GLY A 55 -11.84 36.37 20.79
C GLY A 55 -12.43 36.06 22.17
N ARG A 56 -13.58 36.66 22.51
CA ARG A 56 -14.31 36.36 23.76
C ARG A 56 -14.75 34.90 23.82
N ILE A 57 -15.37 34.39 22.75
CA ILE A 57 -15.83 33.00 22.66
C ILE A 57 -14.65 32.04 22.82
N GLY A 58 -13.54 32.30 22.13
CA GLY A 58 -12.32 31.51 22.26
C GLY A 58 -11.74 31.55 23.68
N GLY A 59 -11.74 32.71 24.33
CA GLY A 59 -11.28 32.87 25.71
C GLY A 59 -12.15 32.11 26.73
N GLU A 60 -13.47 32.15 26.57
CA GLU A 60 -14.42 31.38 27.39
C GLU A 60 -14.21 29.88 27.22
N TYR A 61 -13.96 29.42 25.98
CA TYR A 61 -13.60 28.03 25.70
C TYR A 61 -12.30 27.61 26.40
N VAL A 62 -11.23 28.42 26.32
CA VAL A 62 -9.96 28.10 27.01
C VAL A 62 -10.15 27.99 28.51
N LYS A 63 -10.92 28.90 29.13
CA LYS A 63 -11.27 28.80 30.56
C LYS A 63 -12.04 27.52 30.89
N ALA A 64 -12.95 27.09 30.00
CA ALA A 64 -13.67 25.83 30.17
C ALA A 64 -12.75 24.61 30.07
N VAL A 65 -11.74 24.63 29.18
CA VAL A 65 -10.69 23.61 29.12
C VAL A 65 -9.89 23.56 30.42
N ASP A 66 -9.42 24.70 30.90
CA ASP A 66 -8.61 24.77 32.13
C ASP A 66 -9.39 24.26 33.34
N ARG A 67 -10.67 24.63 33.45
CA ARG A 67 -11.58 24.13 34.48
C ARG A 67 -11.80 22.61 34.38
N PHE A 68 -12.09 22.10 33.19
CA PHE A 68 -12.31 20.66 32.98
C PHE A 68 -11.07 19.84 33.39
N VAL A 69 -9.89 20.31 33.01
CA VAL A 69 -8.60 19.69 33.36
C VAL A 69 -8.39 19.67 34.88
N ALA A 70 -8.68 20.79 35.57
CA ALA A 70 -8.53 20.89 37.01
C ALA A 70 -9.53 20.00 37.77
N GLU A 71 -10.81 20.04 37.40
CA GLU A 71 -11.90 19.27 38.03
C GLU A 71 -11.65 17.76 37.92
N HIS A 72 -11.22 17.29 36.75
CA HIS A 72 -10.99 15.87 36.48
C HIS A 72 -9.54 15.43 36.76
N LYS A 73 -8.69 16.34 37.25
CA LYS A 73 -7.26 16.11 37.55
C LYS A 73 -6.51 15.48 36.36
N ILE A 74 -6.79 15.95 35.15
CA ILE A 74 -6.21 15.40 33.92
C ILE A 74 -4.80 15.96 33.70
N PRO A 75 -3.79 15.14 33.36
CA PRO A 75 -2.48 15.64 32.98
C PRO A 75 -2.55 16.56 31.76
N ARG A 76 -2.03 17.79 31.89
CA ARG A 76 -1.87 18.73 30.79
C ARG A 76 -0.40 18.78 30.35
N VAL A 77 -0.16 18.51 29.08
CA VAL A 77 1.20 18.48 28.52
C VAL A 77 1.31 19.49 27.38
N ARG A 78 2.33 20.34 27.41
CA ARG A 78 2.64 21.23 26.29
C ARG A 78 3.74 20.61 25.44
N PHE A 79 3.39 20.27 24.20
CA PHE A 79 4.31 19.64 23.27
C PHE A 79 5.41 20.60 22.82
N GLN A 80 6.63 20.07 22.74
CA GLN A 80 7.82 20.74 22.25
C GLN A 80 8.14 20.30 20.82
N LYS A 81 9.02 21.06 20.17
CA LYS A 81 9.53 20.70 18.84
C LYS A 81 10.37 19.42 18.97
N GLY A 82 10.04 18.42 18.16
CA GLY A 82 10.71 17.11 18.17
C GLY A 82 9.97 16.03 18.94
N ASP A 83 8.98 16.40 19.77
CA ASP A 83 8.15 15.45 20.49
C ASP A 83 7.34 14.57 19.53
N VAL A 84 7.37 13.26 19.77
CA VAL A 84 6.41 12.32 19.20
C VAL A 84 5.22 12.24 20.14
N LYS A 85 4.17 12.98 19.81
CA LYS A 85 2.98 13.12 20.67
C LYS A 85 2.33 11.78 21.03
N GLU A 86 2.36 10.83 20.09
CA GLU A 86 1.83 9.48 20.28
C GLU A 86 2.60 8.72 21.37
N ASP A 87 3.92 8.86 21.44
CA ASP A 87 4.75 8.19 22.46
C ASP A 87 4.50 8.76 23.85
N ILE A 88 4.35 10.08 23.95
CA ILE A 88 3.97 10.74 25.21
C ILE A 88 2.59 10.25 25.67
N ALA A 89 1.60 10.25 24.77
CA ALA A 89 0.25 9.81 25.10
C ALA A 89 0.17 8.31 25.46
N ARG A 90 1.05 7.48 24.88
CA ARG A 90 1.10 6.02 25.10
C ARG A 90 1.25 5.66 26.58
N GLU A 91 2.09 6.37 27.32
CA GLU A 91 2.31 6.11 28.75
C GLU A 91 1.07 6.45 29.59
N HIS A 92 0.33 7.49 29.21
CA HIS A 92 -0.96 7.82 29.83
C HIS A 92 -2.03 6.77 29.53
N PHE A 93 -2.07 6.24 28.29
CA PHE A 93 -2.97 5.15 27.93
C PHE A 93 -2.67 3.86 28.71
N LYS A 94 -1.40 3.44 28.78
CA LYS A 94 -0.98 2.26 29.56
C LYS A 94 -1.34 2.39 31.03
N THR A 95 -1.20 3.59 31.60
CA THR A 95 -1.56 3.84 33.00
C THR A 95 -3.06 3.72 33.22
N ALA A 96 -3.86 4.38 32.37
CA ALA A 96 -5.32 4.27 32.45
C ALA A 96 -5.81 2.82 32.21
N GLU A 97 -5.14 2.06 31.35
CA GLU A 97 -5.44 0.66 31.11
C GLU A 97 -5.19 -0.21 32.35
N ARG A 98 -4.04 -0.06 33.03
CA ARG A 98 -3.76 -0.75 34.30
C ARG A 98 -4.76 -0.41 35.40
N GLU A 99 -5.28 0.82 35.40
CA GLU A 99 -6.31 1.29 36.33
C GLU A 99 -7.74 0.87 35.93
N GLY A 100 -7.93 0.25 34.77
CA GLY A 100 -9.27 -0.03 34.23
C GLY A 100 -10.08 1.22 33.89
N ARG A 101 -9.45 2.40 33.82
CA ARG A 101 -10.11 3.70 33.71
C ARG A 101 -10.40 4.08 32.26
N PHE A 102 -11.64 4.49 32.00
CA PHE A 102 -12.05 5.12 30.74
C PHE A 102 -12.23 6.62 30.95
N GLY A 103 -12.03 7.42 29.91
CA GLY A 103 -11.99 8.88 30.08
C GLY A 103 -10.97 9.58 29.19
N VAL A 104 -10.89 10.91 29.36
CA VAL A 104 -9.73 11.67 28.92
C VAL A 104 -8.54 11.30 29.81
N VAL A 105 -7.47 10.78 29.21
CA VAL A 105 -6.27 10.35 29.93
C VAL A 105 -5.20 11.43 29.98
N MET A 106 -5.24 12.38 29.04
CA MET A 106 -4.28 13.47 28.90
C MET A 106 -4.84 14.56 27.98
N VAL A 107 -4.51 15.82 28.27
CA VAL A 107 -4.71 16.95 27.36
C VAL A 107 -3.37 17.49 26.87
N GLY A 108 -3.08 17.30 25.58
CA GLY A 108 -1.92 17.86 24.92
C GLY A 108 -2.18 19.25 24.35
N VAL A 109 -1.20 20.15 24.39
CA VAL A 109 -1.29 21.50 23.81
C VAL A 109 -0.14 21.72 22.82
N ALA A 110 -0.46 22.07 21.58
CA ALA A 110 0.53 22.42 20.56
C ALA A 110 0.12 23.66 19.76
N GLN A 111 1.10 24.49 19.39
CA GLN A 111 0.90 25.56 18.42
C GLN A 111 1.10 25.01 17.01
N GLU A 112 0.05 25.08 16.19
CA GLU A 112 0.05 24.47 14.85
C GLU A 112 -0.66 25.35 13.84
N ARG A 113 -0.16 25.33 12.59
CA ARG A 113 -0.77 26.10 11.51
C ARG A 113 -2.22 25.68 11.29
N THR A 114 -3.13 26.61 11.49
CA THR A 114 -4.58 26.40 11.42
C THR A 114 -5.23 27.54 10.65
N SER A 115 -6.17 27.21 9.76
CA SER A 115 -6.96 28.21 9.03
C SER A 115 -8.12 28.67 9.89
N VAL A 116 -8.15 29.97 10.21
CA VAL A 116 -9.14 30.60 11.08
C VAL A 116 -9.83 31.77 10.39
N TRP A 117 -10.92 32.25 10.96
CA TRP A 117 -11.53 33.52 10.59
C TRP A 117 -10.82 34.69 11.27
N ARG A 118 -10.42 35.68 10.47
CA ARG A 118 -9.99 36.99 10.95
C ARG A 118 -10.88 38.04 10.30
N GLY A 119 -11.26 39.05 11.07
CA GLY A 119 -11.99 40.19 10.54
C GLY A 119 -11.35 41.51 10.90
N TRP A 120 -11.73 42.54 10.16
CA TRP A 120 -11.32 43.92 10.32
C TRP A 120 -12.50 44.82 10.00
N ARG A 121 -12.44 46.07 10.48
CA ARG A 121 -13.42 47.08 10.11
C ARG A 121 -13.19 47.46 8.66
N ASP A 122 -14.23 47.37 7.85
CA ASP A 122 -14.24 47.77 6.44
C ASP A 122 -15.29 48.87 6.33
N GLY A 123 -14.88 50.13 6.45
CA GLY A 123 -15.80 51.26 6.63
C GLY A 123 -16.91 51.30 5.59
N GLY A 124 -18.15 51.46 6.02
CA GLY A 124 -19.31 51.58 5.14
C GLY A 124 -19.68 53.04 4.85
N PRO A 125 -20.49 53.29 3.80
CA PRO A 125 -20.91 54.64 3.40
C PRO A 125 -21.89 55.29 4.40
N ASP A 126 -22.42 54.53 5.35
CA ASP A 126 -23.50 54.91 6.28
C ASP A 126 -23.01 55.28 7.70
N GLY A 127 -21.68 55.27 7.94
CA GLY A 127 -21.11 55.58 9.26
C GLY A 127 -21.27 54.47 10.31
N HIS A 128 -21.90 53.34 9.96
CA HIS A 128 -22.02 52.19 10.85
C HIS A 128 -20.77 51.28 10.79
N PRO A 129 -20.43 50.56 11.88
CA PRO A 129 -19.26 49.67 11.89
C PRO A 129 -19.55 48.39 11.07
N HIS A 130 -19.07 48.39 9.82
CA HIS A 130 -19.08 47.22 8.94
C HIS A 130 -17.79 46.39 9.14
N PHE A 131 -17.93 45.07 9.13
CA PHE A 131 -16.82 44.13 9.33
C PHE A 131 -16.74 43.13 8.18
N GLU A 132 -15.56 42.99 7.59
CA GLU A 132 -15.25 41.93 6.63
C GLU A 132 -14.51 40.78 7.34
N TYR A 133 -14.70 39.55 6.85
CA TYR A 133 -14.01 38.36 7.37
C TYR A 133 -13.34 37.58 6.24
N ARG A 134 -12.09 37.17 6.47
CA ARG A 134 -11.38 36.23 5.57
C ARG A 134 -10.69 35.11 6.32
N ARG A 135 -10.43 34.02 5.59
CA ARG A 135 -9.65 32.88 6.09
C ARG A 135 -8.18 33.26 6.14
N GLN A 136 -7.54 33.13 7.30
CA GLN A 136 -6.11 33.31 7.45
C GLN A 136 -5.48 32.10 8.16
N SER A 137 -4.27 31.73 7.74
CA SER A 137 -3.47 30.74 8.48
C SER A 137 -2.74 31.42 9.62
N ILE A 138 -2.99 30.98 10.84
CA ILE A 138 -2.27 31.40 12.06
C ILE A 138 -1.75 30.17 12.82
N PHE A 139 -1.07 30.37 13.95
CA PHE A 139 -0.55 29.29 14.81
C PHE A 139 -1.19 29.35 16.21
N PRO A 140 -2.49 29.02 16.35
CA PRO A 140 -3.14 29.03 17.64
C PRO A 140 -2.79 27.78 18.44
N ASN A 141 -3.03 27.83 19.75
CA ASN A 141 -3.03 26.63 20.56
C ASN A 141 -4.15 25.67 20.07
N ASN A 142 -3.76 24.43 19.83
CA ASN A 142 -4.64 23.31 19.59
C ASN A 142 -4.59 22.38 20.79
N TYR A 143 -5.77 21.91 21.22
CA TYR A 143 -5.96 21.04 22.37
C TYR A 143 -6.25 19.62 21.87
N TYR A 144 -5.38 18.68 22.22
CA TYR A 144 -5.47 17.26 21.92
C TYR A 144 -6.02 16.54 23.15
N TRP A 145 -7.27 16.11 23.08
CA TRP A 145 -7.95 15.28 24.07
C TRP A 145 -7.64 13.81 23.76
N TYR A 146 -6.68 13.22 24.47
CA TYR A 146 -6.40 11.79 24.35
C TYR A 146 -7.38 11.03 25.22
N ILE A 147 -8.09 10.09 24.61
CA ILE A 147 -9.31 9.49 25.14
C ILE A 147 -9.17 7.98 25.10
N ARG A 148 -9.39 7.31 26.24
CA ARG A 148 -9.59 5.86 26.31
C ARG A 148 -11.09 5.61 26.41
N ASP A 149 -11.69 5.21 25.31
CA ASP A 149 -13.13 4.96 25.19
C ASP A 149 -13.47 3.48 25.45
N PRO A 150 -14.64 3.18 26.07
CA PRO A 150 -15.05 1.80 26.34
C PRO A 150 -15.14 0.89 25.11
N ASP A 151 -15.52 1.46 23.96
CA ASP A 151 -15.82 0.72 22.73
C ASP A 151 -14.66 0.80 21.73
N TRP A 152 -13.97 1.94 21.68
CA TRP A 152 -12.88 2.18 20.73
C TRP A 152 -11.47 1.97 21.30
N GLY A 153 -11.32 1.99 22.63
CA GLY A 153 -10.00 2.03 23.25
C GLY A 153 -9.32 3.39 23.01
N PRO A 154 -8.02 3.44 22.70
CA PRO A 154 -7.29 4.69 22.48
C PRO A 154 -7.74 5.46 21.23
N GLY A 155 -8.06 6.74 21.40
CA GLY A 155 -8.33 7.69 20.33
C GLY A 155 -7.97 9.12 20.75
N PHE A 156 -8.11 10.08 19.84
CA PHE A 156 -8.02 11.48 20.23
C PHE A 156 -8.94 12.42 19.44
N LEU A 157 -9.34 13.50 20.11
CA LEU A 157 -9.97 14.66 19.50
C LEU A 157 -9.05 15.87 19.60
N LYS A 158 -8.78 16.53 18.49
CA LYS A 158 -8.04 17.79 18.43
C LYS A 158 -9.03 18.92 18.20
N SER A 159 -8.95 19.98 18.99
CA SER A 159 -9.86 21.13 18.92
C SER A 159 -9.09 22.45 19.02
N THR A 160 -9.73 23.55 18.62
CA THR A 160 -9.13 24.89 18.66
C THR A 160 -10.13 25.93 19.15
N ALA A 161 -9.61 26.96 19.82
CA ALA A 161 -10.41 28.08 20.33
C ALA A 161 -10.86 29.07 19.25
N TYR A 162 -10.43 28.89 17.99
CA TYR A 162 -10.62 29.86 16.93
C TYR A 162 -11.66 29.39 15.91
N ALA A 163 -12.57 30.30 15.50
CA ALA A 163 -13.54 30.03 14.45
C ALA A 163 -12.83 29.59 13.15
N PRO A 164 -13.26 28.50 12.50
CA PRO A 164 -14.61 27.92 12.55
C PRO A 164 -14.69 26.73 13.50
N TYR A 165 -13.82 26.69 14.52
CA TYR A 165 -13.79 25.67 15.57
C TYR A 165 -13.58 24.26 15.02
N SER A 166 -12.72 24.12 14.00
CA SER A 166 -12.47 22.83 13.38
C SER A 166 -11.94 21.80 14.38
N VAL A 167 -12.46 20.58 14.27
CA VAL A 167 -12.05 19.45 15.09
C VAL A 167 -11.35 18.41 14.22
N TRP A 168 -10.32 17.74 14.72
CA TRP A 168 -9.80 16.52 14.08
C TRP A 168 -10.06 15.33 15.00
N LEU A 169 -10.46 14.21 14.43
CA LEU A 169 -10.72 12.97 15.16
C LEU A 169 -9.78 11.90 14.62
N TYR A 170 -9.11 11.19 15.52
CA TYR A 170 -8.37 9.96 15.21
C TYR A 170 -8.97 8.79 15.96
N LEU A 171 -9.21 7.71 15.23
CA LEU A 171 -9.69 6.43 15.73
C LEU A 171 -8.87 5.29 15.11
N ASN A 172 -8.82 4.15 15.82
CA ASN A 172 -8.19 2.92 15.35
C ASN A 172 -9.19 1.76 15.38
N GLY A 173 -9.52 1.20 14.22
CA GLY A 173 -10.48 0.11 14.11
C GLY A 173 -9.94 -1.24 14.58
N ASN A 174 -8.62 -1.46 14.62
CA ASN A 174 -8.05 -2.65 15.28
C ASN A 174 -8.21 -2.58 16.80
N GLU A 175 -8.03 -1.40 17.40
CA GLU A 175 -8.26 -1.21 18.84
C GLU A 175 -9.74 -1.34 19.20
N TRP A 176 -10.63 -0.80 18.37
CA TRP A 176 -12.08 -1.05 18.49
C TRP A 176 -12.40 -2.55 18.38
N ALA A 177 -11.84 -3.26 17.39
CA ALA A 177 -12.09 -4.69 17.23
C ALA A 177 -11.61 -5.50 18.45
N LYS A 178 -10.46 -5.14 19.04
CA LYS A 178 -9.96 -5.75 20.29
C LYS A 178 -10.94 -5.51 21.44
N ARG A 179 -11.47 -4.29 21.59
CA ARG A 179 -12.48 -3.97 22.61
C ARG A 179 -13.77 -4.77 22.40
N GLN A 180 -14.26 -4.87 21.17
CA GLN A 180 -15.44 -5.68 20.85
C GLN A 180 -15.21 -7.17 21.11
N ALA A 181 -14.04 -7.71 20.78
CA ALA A 181 -13.68 -9.09 21.08
C ALA A 181 -13.66 -9.36 22.60
N ILE A 182 -13.11 -8.44 23.40
CA ILE A 182 -13.16 -8.51 24.87
C ILE A 182 -14.61 -8.48 25.37
N GLN A 183 -15.46 -7.60 24.84
CA GLN A 183 -16.86 -7.50 25.25
C GLN A 183 -17.70 -8.74 24.89
N ARG A 184 -17.25 -9.52 23.90
CA ARG A 184 -17.89 -10.78 23.45
C ARG A 184 -17.18 -12.03 23.98
N ASP A 185 -16.24 -11.87 24.92
CA ASP A 185 -15.44 -12.96 25.50
C ASP A 185 -14.73 -13.83 24.44
N ILE A 186 -14.26 -13.24 23.33
CA ILE A 186 -13.47 -13.92 22.30
C ILE A 186 -11.98 -13.84 22.65
N PRO A 187 -11.30 -14.95 23.00
CA PRO A 187 -9.88 -14.92 23.33
C PRO A 187 -9.00 -14.66 22.11
N PHE A 188 -8.04 -13.76 22.26
CA PHE A 188 -7.06 -13.45 21.21
C PHE A 188 -5.69 -13.08 21.80
N THR A 189 -4.65 -13.22 20.97
CA THR A 189 -3.31 -12.70 21.27
C THR A 189 -3.10 -11.39 20.50
N PRO A 190 -2.82 -10.25 21.16
CA PRO A 190 -2.63 -8.99 20.47
C PRO A 190 -1.33 -8.97 19.66
N LEU A 191 -1.37 -8.22 18.55
CA LEU A 191 -0.23 -7.67 17.84
C LEU A 191 -0.28 -6.13 18.00
N ASP A 192 0.84 -5.39 17.90
CA ASP A 192 0.90 -3.94 18.25
C ASP A 192 -0.26 -3.15 17.62
N ASN A 193 -0.53 -3.42 16.33
CA ASN A 193 -1.71 -2.92 15.64
C ASN A 193 -2.37 -4.04 14.79
N GLY A 194 -2.92 -5.05 15.48
CA GLY A 194 -3.62 -6.19 14.89
C GLY A 194 -3.80 -7.36 15.87
N PHE A 195 -3.96 -8.57 15.32
CA PHE A 195 -4.14 -9.82 16.07
C PHE A 195 -3.11 -10.85 15.61
N ALA A 196 -2.46 -11.52 16.56
CA ALA A 196 -1.49 -12.58 16.29
C ALA A 196 -2.15 -13.96 16.24
N ALA A 197 -3.17 -14.18 17.07
CA ALA A 197 -3.99 -15.40 17.11
C ALA A 197 -5.39 -15.05 17.64
N CYS A 198 -6.39 -15.84 17.29
CA CYS A 198 -7.77 -15.72 17.77
C CYS A 198 -8.38 -17.13 17.84
N GLU A 199 -9.09 -17.46 18.92
CA GLU A 199 -9.77 -18.75 19.05
C GLU A 199 -11.03 -18.85 18.18
N ASP A 200 -11.69 -17.71 17.91
CA ASP A 200 -12.79 -17.59 16.95
C ASP A 200 -12.45 -16.60 15.82
N PRO A 201 -11.77 -17.06 14.74
CA PRO A 201 -11.47 -16.22 13.59
C PRO A 201 -12.71 -15.71 12.85
N ALA A 202 -13.82 -16.46 12.88
CA ALA A 202 -15.05 -16.08 12.19
C ALA A 202 -15.74 -14.93 12.93
N GLY A 203 -15.92 -15.04 14.24
CA GLY A 203 -16.46 -13.97 15.08
C GLY A 203 -15.60 -12.71 15.03
N LEU A 204 -14.26 -12.84 14.98
CA LEU A 204 -13.37 -11.70 14.79
C LEU A 204 -13.56 -11.02 13.42
N ALA A 205 -13.75 -11.81 12.36
CA ALA A 205 -14.02 -11.28 11.03
C ALA A 205 -15.37 -10.54 10.99
N GLU A 206 -16.40 -11.06 11.65
CA GLU A 206 -17.70 -10.41 11.79
C GLU A 206 -17.61 -9.09 12.57
N ILE A 207 -16.86 -9.06 13.68
CA ILE A 207 -16.55 -7.82 14.41
C ILE A 207 -15.94 -6.80 13.45
N CYS A 208 -14.86 -7.16 12.77
CA CYS A 208 -14.16 -6.23 11.89
C CYS A 208 -15.04 -5.73 10.74
N ALA A 209 -15.93 -6.58 10.22
CA ALA A 209 -16.88 -6.25 9.16
C ALA A 209 -18.03 -5.37 9.64
N SER A 210 -18.40 -5.44 10.94
CA SER A 210 -19.54 -4.69 11.49
C SER A 210 -19.22 -3.23 11.79
N LEU A 211 -17.95 -2.81 11.77
CA LEU A 211 -17.59 -1.42 12.03
C LEU A 211 -18.18 -0.49 10.96
N SER A 212 -18.92 0.52 11.41
CA SER A 212 -19.75 1.37 10.57
C SER A 212 -19.47 2.86 10.73
N ALA A 213 -20.11 3.68 9.89
CA ALA A 213 -20.11 5.12 10.07
C ALA A 213 -20.78 5.53 11.39
N ASP A 214 -21.80 4.79 11.83
CA ASP A 214 -22.57 5.10 13.04
C ASP A 214 -21.72 4.91 14.30
N ASP A 215 -20.83 3.92 14.34
CA ASP A 215 -19.89 3.73 15.47
C ASP A 215 -18.95 4.92 15.64
N VAL A 216 -18.48 5.49 14.52
CA VAL A 216 -17.64 6.69 14.50
C VAL A 216 -18.44 7.91 14.97
N GLN A 217 -19.68 8.07 14.49
CA GLN A 217 -20.54 9.16 14.91
C GLN A 217 -20.91 9.05 16.39
N ALA A 218 -21.19 7.84 16.89
CA ALA A 218 -21.49 7.58 18.29
C ALA A 218 -20.33 7.98 19.20
N PHE A 219 -19.09 7.60 18.84
CA PHE A 219 -17.89 8.08 19.53
C PHE A 219 -17.84 9.61 19.52
N PHE A 220 -17.98 10.22 18.33
CA PHE A 220 -17.83 11.65 18.17
C PHE A 220 -18.87 12.44 18.97
N HIS A 221 -20.13 12.03 18.94
CA HIS A 221 -21.23 12.68 19.67
C HIS A 221 -21.08 12.52 21.19
N ARG A 222 -20.71 11.32 21.66
CA ARG A 222 -20.45 11.06 23.09
C ARG A 222 -19.40 12.03 23.64
N TRP A 223 -18.26 12.13 22.95
CA TRP A 223 -17.17 12.98 23.39
C TRP A 223 -17.40 14.47 23.13
N GLN A 224 -18.15 14.83 22.08
CA GLN A 224 -18.58 16.21 21.87
C GLN A 224 -19.52 16.70 22.98
N ALA A 225 -20.35 15.81 23.55
CA ALA A 225 -21.21 16.14 24.68
C ALA A 225 -20.43 16.25 26.01
N ALA A 226 -19.40 15.41 26.20
CA ALA A 226 -18.62 15.37 27.43
C ALA A 226 -17.53 16.46 27.51
N LEU A 227 -16.98 16.89 26.38
CA LEU A 227 -15.86 17.84 26.34
C LEU A 227 -16.32 19.30 26.29
N PRO A 228 -15.52 20.24 26.81
CA PRO A 228 -15.73 21.67 26.59
C PRO A 228 -15.85 21.98 25.09
N SER A 229 -16.73 22.92 24.74
CA SER A 229 -16.95 23.32 23.35
C SER A 229 -17.11 24.83 23.25
N PRO A 230 -16.55 25.47 22.21
CA PRO A 230 -16.82 26.89 21.92
C PRO A 230 -18.27 27.10 21.44
N LEU A 231 -18.98 26.04 21.04
CA LEU A 231 -20.38 26.07 20.64
C LEU A 231 -21.26 25.65 21.83
N THR A 232 -22.23 26.50 22.17
CA THR A 232 -23.20 26.26 23.24
C THR A 232 -24.29 25.27 22.80
N ALA A 233 -25.13 24.83 23.74
CA ALA A 233 -26.32 24.04 23.41
C ALA A 233 -27.29 24.80 22.51
N GLU A 234 -27.44 26.11 22.72
CA GLU A 234 -28.29 26.97 21.89
C GLU A 234 -27.76 27.08 20.45
N ASP A 235 -26.44 27.22 20.26
CA ASP A 235 -25.85 27.21 18.93
C ASP A 235 -26.14 25.89 18.19
N ARG A 236 -26.03 24.75 18.90
CA ARG A 236 -26.35 23.45 18.34
C ARG A 236 -27.82 23.34 17.94
N ALA A 237 -28.74 23.83 18.78
CA ALA A 237 -30.17 23.89 18.47
C ALA A 237 -30.46 24.76 17.22
N ARG A 238 -29.66 25.81 17.00
CA ARG A 238 -29.72 26.66 15.79
C ARG A 238 -29.03 26.03 14.55
N GLY A 239 -28.50 24.82 14.67
CA GLY A 239 -27.90 24.07 13.57
C GLY A 239 -26.39 24.28 13.39
N TYR A 240 -25.70 24.92 14.34
CA TYR A 240 -24.24 24.99 14.37
C TYR A 240 -23.67 23.70 14.98
N HIS A 241 -23.78 22.59 14.27
CA HIS A 241 -23.17 21.30 14.64
C HIS A 241 -21.98 20.97 13.74
N HIS A 242 -21.09 20.13 14.26
CA HIS A 242 -19.99 19.59 13.45
C HIS A 242 -20.49 18.44 12.59
N GLU A 243 -20.03 18.41 11.35
CA GLU A 243 -20.10 17.23 10.48
C GLU A 243 -18.69 16.67 10.29
N LEU A 244 -18.58 15.35 10.20
CA LEU A 244 -17.31 14.66 9.94
C LEU A 244 -17.10 14.44 8.43
N ALA A 245 -15.87 14.67 8.00
CA ALA A 245 -15.37 14.29 6.68
C ALA A 245 -14.08 13.47 6.78
N PHE A 246 -13.93 12.47 5.93
CA PHE A 246 -12.70 11.70 5.79
C PHE A 246 -11.53 12.60 5.44
N ARG A 247 -10.46 12.48 6.23
CA ARG A 247 -9.15 13.08 5.96
C ARG A 247 -8.15 12.00 5.56
N GLN A 248 -8.21 10.84 6.21
CA GLN A 248 -7.47 9.65 5.85
C GLN A 248 -8.21 8.43 6.37
N ALA A 249 -8.25 7.34 5.59
CA ALA A 249 -8.70 6.03 6.05
C ALA A 249 -7.70 4.96 5.60
N GLU A 250 -7.33 4.05 6.49
CA GLU A 250 -6.49 2.89 6.19
C GLU A 250 -7.32 1.62 6.28
N ILE A 251 -7.26 0.77 5.26
CA ILE A 251 -7.90 -0.54 5.23
C ILE A 251 -6.82 -1.59 5.10
N SER A 252 -6.77 -2.54 6.02
CA SER A 252 -5.71 -3.54 6.13
C SER A 252 -6.22 -4.96 5.88
N ASP A 253 -5.37 -5.79 5.29
CA ASP A 253 -5.45 -7.26 5.22
C ASP A 253 -4.14 -7.79 5.82
N THR A 254 -4.21 -8.36 7.03
CA THR A 254 -3.06 -8.90 7.76
C THR A 254 -3.17 -10.42 7.80
N ARG A 255 -2.14 -11.12 7.32
CA ARG A 255 -2.07 -12.58 7.27
C ARG A 255 -0.93 -13.09 8.14
N MET A 256 -1.26 -13.82 9.19
CA MET A 256 -0.32 -14.45 10.11
C MET A 256 0.21 -15.76 9.51
N PHE A 257 1.51 -16.00 9.61
CA PHE A 257 2.12 -17.24 9.12
C PHE A 257 2.47 -18.21 10.26
N ASP A 258 2.28 -19.51 10.04
CA ASP A 258 2.82 -20.57 10.90
C ASP A 258 4.37 -20.61 10.88
N ARG A 259 4.97 -20.26 9.73
CA ARG A 259 6.41 -20.26 9.46
C ARG A 259 6.86 -18.88 8.97
N PRO A 260 6.94 -17.89 9.87
CA PRO A 260 7.11 -16.50 9.48
C PRO A 260 8.47 -16.19 8.83
N THR A 261 9.53 -16.94 9.15
CA THR A 261 10.83 -16.80 8.50
C THR A 261 10.78 -17.16 7.01
N VAL A 262 10.00 -18.19 6.65
CA VAL A 262 9.77 -18.61 5.26
C VAL A 262 8.93 -17.57 4.52
N GLY A 263 7.87 -17.08 5.17
CA GLY A 263 7.04 -15.99 4.63
C GLY A 263 7.83 -14.70 4.39
N ARG A 264 8.72 -14.33 5.32
CA ARG A 264 9.61 -13.18 5.16
C ARG A 264 10.59 -13.35 4.01
N ALA A 265 11.32 -14.47 3.97
CA ALA A 265 12.30 -14.74 2.92
C ALA A 265 11.63 -14.75 1.53
N TRP A 266 10.40 -15.24 1.45
CA TRP A 266 9.59 -15.12 0.25
C TRP A 266 9.29 -13.64 -0.11
N PHE A 267 8.74 -12.87 0.81
CA PHE A 267 8.37 -11.46 0.57
C PHE A 267 9.59 -10.68 0.05
N GLU A 268 10.74 -10.81 0.72
CA GLU A 268 11.99 -10.16 0.34
C GLU A 268 12.45 -10.53 -1.07
N ARG A 269 12.37 -11.82 -1.45
CA ARG A 269 12.75 -12.29 -2.80
C ARG A 269 11.85 -11.76 -3.91
N THR A 270 10.59 -11.42 -3.60
CA THR A 270 9.64 -10.91 -4.61
C THR A 270 9.69 -9.40 -4.80
N LEU A 271 10.33 -8.64 -3.92
CA LEU A 271 10.40 -7.18 -4.00
C LEU A 271 10.90 -6.64 -5.36
N PRO A 272 11.94 -7.21 -6.00
CA PRO A 272 12.39 -6.72 -7.30
C PRO A 272 11.33 -6.88 -8.40
N ASP A 273 10.46 -7.88 -8.30
CA ASP A 273 9.36 -8.10 -9.26
C ASP A 273 8.26 -7.05 -9.17
N GLN A 274 8.22 -6.30 -8.07
CA GLN A 274 7.14 -5.39 -7.74
C GLN A 274 7.53 -3.92 -7.96
N LEU A 275 8.79 -3.66 -8.36
CA LEU A 275 9.29 -2.31 -8.63
C LEU A 275 8.50 -1.56 -9.73
N THR A 276 7.91 -2.30 -10.68
CA THR A 276 7.14 -1.72 -11.79
C THR A 276 5.69 -1.40 -11.44
N LEU A 277 5.20 -1.76 -10.25
CA LEU A 277 3.78 -1.60 -9.86
C LEU A 277 3.27 -0.15 -9.86
N GLY A 278 4.18 0.82 -9.82
CA GLY A 278 3.90 2.24 -9.84
C GLY A 278 3.82 2.84 -11.23
N ARG A 279 4.00 2.05 -12.29
CA ARG A 279 3.76 2.51 -13.65
C ARG A 279 2.24 2.72 -13.86
N PRO A 280 1.83 3.71 -14.68
CA PRO A 280 0.41 4.07 -14.88
C PRO A 280 -0.51 2.89 -15.21
N ASP A 281 -0.02 1.94 -16.01
CA ASP A 281 -0.68 0.71 -16.40
C ASP A 281 -0.88 -0.27 -15.21
N GLN A 282 0.11 -0.43 -14.33
CA GLN A 282 0.01 -1.28 -13.14
C GLN A 282 -0.92 -0.70 -12.09
N ILE A 283 -0.84 0.61 -11.90
CA ILE A 283 -1.75 1.34 -11.03
C ILE A 283 -3.20 1.17 -11.49
N SER A 284 -3.43 1.09 -12.81
CA SER A 284 -4.78 0.87 -13.32
C SER A 284 -5.36 -0.46 -12.88
N VAL A 285 -4.54 -1.52 -12.80
CA VAL A 285 -4.94 -2.85 -12.28
C VAL A 285 -5.14 -2.79 -10.77
N VAL A 286 -4.11 -2.40 -10.02
CA VAL A 286 -4.12 -2.41 -8.55
C VAL A 286 -5.28 -1.58 -8.00
N PHE A 287 -5.47 -0.37 -8.54
CA PHE A 287 -6.52 0.54 -8.09
C PHE A 287 -7.85 0.39 -8.82
N GLY A 288 -7.93 -0.42 -9.90
CA GLY A 288 -9.16 -0.61 -10.67
C GLY A 288 -9.65 0.67 -11.37
N ARG A 289 -8.72 1.51 -11.86
CA ARG A 289 -9.01 2.82 -12.44
C ARG A 289 -8.33 3.01 -13.77
N ARG A 290 -8.99 3.68 -14.72
CA ARG A 290 -8.36 4.01 -16.01
C ARG A 290 -7.37 5.16 -15.82
N VAL A 291 -6.09 4.92 -16.08
CA VAL A 291 -5.06 5.97 -16.14
C VAL A 291 -4.73 6.29 -17.61
N SER A 292 -4.73 7.58 -17.95
CA SER A 292 -4.40 8.12 -19.28
C SER A 292 -3.39 9.27 -19.16
N ARG A 293 -2.83 9.75 -20.28
CA ARG A 293 -1.97 10.95 -20.30
C ARG A 293 -2.62 12.20 -19.68
N GLN A 294 -3.95 12.26 -19.64
CA GLN A 294 -4.70 13.38 -19.07
C GLN A 294 -5.05 13.17 -17.59
N THR A 295 -4.70 12.03 -16.99
CA THR A 295 -5.01 11.77 -15.58
C THR A 295 -4.04 12.54 -14.69
N PRO A 296 -4.48 13.58 -13.95
CA PRO A 296 -3.59 14.33 -13.08
C PRO A 296 -3.19 13.46 -11.87
N GLY A 297 -1.97 13.65 -11.38
CA GLY A 297 -1.45 12.99 -10.18
C GLY A 297 -0.06 12.38 -10.38
N ARG A 298 0.54 11.90 -9.27
CA ARG A 298 1.79 11.14 -9.28
C ARG A 298 1.50 9.65 -9.12
N PHE A 299 2.29 8.86 -9.82
CA PHE A 299 2.16 7.41 -9.96
C PHE A 299 3.57 6.83 -9.84
N HIS A 300 3.86 6.11 -8.76
CA HIS A 300 5.21 5.56 -8.54
C HIS A 300 5.22 4.43 -7.49
N THR A 301 6.26 3.60 -7.54
CA THR A 301 6.60 2.63 -6.50
C THR A 301 7.73 3.19 -5.65
N LYS A 302 7.66 2.97 -4.34
CA LYS A 302 8.79 3.17 -3.44
C LYS A 302 9.06 1.89 -2.68
N ILE A 303 10.30 1.41 -2.74
CA ILE A 303 10.83 0.45 -1.78
C ILE A 303 11.63 1.23 -0.76
N PHE A 304 11.42 0.97 0.52
CA PHE A 304 12.24 1.55 1.58
C PHE A 304 12.43 0.54 2.69
N ASN A 305 13.60 0.62 3.32
CA ASN A 305 13.95 -0.20 4.46
C ASN A 305 13.70 0.63 5.71
N LYS A 306 12.78 0.20 6.59
CA LYS A 306 12.69 0.76 7.95
C LYS A 306 13.55 -0.14 8.84
N GLY A 307 14.82 0.21 8.99
CA GLY A 307 15.82 -0.70 9.57
C GLY A 307 16.08 -1.87 8.63
N VAL A 308 15.78 -3.10 9.08
CA VAL A 308 16.00 -4.36 8.33
C VAL A 308 14.74 -4.90 7.65
N GLU A 309 13.58 -4.24 7.82
CA GLU A 309 12.32 -4.69 7.23
C GLU A 309 12.03 -3.91 5.95
N PRO A 310 12.02 -4.57 4.78
CA PRO A 310 11.64 -3.91 3.55
C PRO A 310 10.12 -3.69 3.51
N ALA A 311 9.72 -2.60 2.85
CA ALA A 311 8.32 -2.32 2.57
C ALA A 311 8.17 -1.82 1.13
N ILE A 312 7.10 -2.23 0.46
CA ILE A 312 6.70 -1.69 -0.83
C ILE A 312 5.52 -0.74 -0.66
N GLN A 313 5.56 0.38 -1.37
CA GLN A 313 4.44 1.31 -1.52
C GLN A 313 4.17 1.57 -2.98
N VAL A 314 2.91 1.50 -3.39
CA VAL A 314 2.44 1.91 -4.71
C VAL A 314 1.47 3.07 -4.54
N HIS A 315 1.80 4.21 -5.15
CA HIS A 315 1.04 5.45 -5.00
C HIS A 315 0.10 5.67 -6.18
N TYR A 316 -1.16 5.99 -5.88
CA TYR A 316 -2.19 6.43 -6.81
C TYR A 316 -2.73 7.79 -6.35
N ARG A 317 -2.28 8.88 -7.01
CA ARG A 317 -2.67 10.25 -6.64
C ARG A 317 -2.33 10.56 -5.17
N ALA A 318 -3.33 10.86 -4.33
CA ALA A 318 -3.13 11.11 -2.91
C ALA A 318 -3.15 9.81 -2.09
N SER A 319 -3.61 8.71 -2.67
CA SER A 319 -3.79 7.43 -2.01
C SER A 319 -2.64 6.47 -2.31
N LYS A 320 -2.48 5.42 -1.51
CA LYS A 320 -1.42 4.42 -1.71
C LYS A 320 -1.84 3.05 -1.17
N VAL A 321 -1.27 2.00 -1.72
CA VAL A 321 -1.23 0.67 -1.10
C VAL A 321 0.20 0.42 -0.62
N LYS A 322 0.34 -0.19 0.55
CA LYS A 322 1.62 -0.54 1.16
C LYS A 322 1.58 -2.00 1.58
N GLN A 323 2.65 -2.73 1.33
CA GLN A 323 2.84 -4.07 1.86
C GLN A 323 4.19 -4.21 2.56
N TYR A 324 4.20 -4.89 3.70
CA TYR A 324 5.38 -5.12 4.51
C TYR A 324 5.19 -6.34 5.40
N PHE A 325 6.30 -6.87 5.91
CA PHE A 325 6.28 -7.94 6.89
C PHE A 325 6.26 -7.31 8.30
N LYS A 326 5.16 -7.48 9.00
CA LYS A 326 4.90 -6.87 10.31
C LYS A 326 5.46 -7.73 11.43
N GLU A 327 6.30 -7.11 12.27
CA GLU A 327 6.93 -7.71 13.46
C GLU A 327 7.65 -9.03 13.16
N GLY A 328 8.18 -9.18 11.94
CA GLY A 328 8.79 -10.44 11.52
C GLY A 328 7.83 -11.64 11.50
N ARG A 329 6.50 -11.44 11.54
CA ARG A 329 5.49 -12.52 11.71
C ARG A 329 4.39 -12.57 10.65
N ALA A 330 3.91 -11.42 10.19
CA ALA A 330 2.70 -11.34 9.37
C ALA A 330 2.94 -10.55 8.08
N LEU A 331 2.29 -10.94 6.98
CA LEU A 331 2.25 -10.10 5.78
C LEU A 331 1.06 -9.14 5.92
N ARG A 332 1.33 -7.84 5.93
CA ARG A 332 0.29 -6.81 5.97
C ARG A 332 0.24 -6.06 4.65
N THR A 333 -0.93 -6.06 4.04
CA THR A 333 -1.27 -5.21 2.88
C THR A 333 -2.28 -4.17 3.33
N GLU A 334 -1.94 -2.89 3.24
CA GLU A 334 -2.77 -1.78 3.71
C GLU A 334 -2.96 -0.72 2.63
N THR A 335 -4.20 -0.34 2.36
CA THR A 335 -4.55 0.77 1.48
C THR A 335 -4.86 2.01 2.31
N THR A 336 -4.07 3.06 2.14
CA THR A 336 -4.30 4.39 2.71
C THR A 336 -5.01 5.27 1.67
N VAL A 337 -6.22 5.73 1.97
CA VAL A 337 -6.95 6.72 1.17
C VAL A 337 -6.87 8.08 1.85
N ASN A 338 -6.11 9.01 1.28
CA ASN A 338 -6.01 10.39 1.78
C ASN A 338 -6.98 11.36 1.10
N ASP A 339 -7.55 10.99 -0.05
CA ASP A 339 -8.62 11.74 -0.71
C ASP A 339 -9.65 10.77 -1.30
N THR A 340 -10.85 10.73 -0.72
CA THR A 340 -11.94 9.86 -1.20
C THR A 340 -12.34 10.15 -2.65
N ARG A 341 -12.08 11.38 -3.12
CA ARG A 341 -12.39 11.82 -4.50
C ARG A 341 -11.47 11.19 -5.54
N ASP A 342 -10.32 10.64 -5.14
CA ASP A 342 -9.51 9.79 -6.02
C ASP A 342 -10.31 8.60 -6.58
N PHE A 343 -11.35 8.20 -5.85
CA PHE A 343 -12.23 7.10 -6.19
C PHE A 343 -13.66 7.54 -6.56
N GLY A 344 -13.91 8.84 -6.71
CA GLY A 344 -15.24 9.37 -6.99
C GLY A 344 -16.21 9.32 -5.80
N ILE A 345 -15.71 9.16 -4.57
CA ILE A 345 -16.52 9.06 -3.36
C ILE A 345 -16.54 10.42 -2.63
N GLY A 346 -17.71 10.79 -2.10
CA GLY A 346 -17.87 11.99 -1.28
C GLY A 346 -17.03 11.94 0.00
N ARG A 347 -16.68 13.11 0.56
CA ARG A 347 -15.84 13.17 1.77
C ARG A 347 -16.61 13.02 3.08
N ARG A 348 -17.91 13.30 3.10
CA ARG A 348 -18.72 13.23 4.32
C ARG A 348 -18.79 11.80 4.85
N VAL A 349 -18.73 11.64 6.16
CA VAL A 349 -18.88 10.33 6.82
C VAL A 349 -20.37 9.97 6.85
N THR A 350 -20.85 9.42 5.74
CA THR A 350 -22.16 8.80 5.60
C THR A 350 -21.97 7.30 5.43
N GLN A 351 -23.00 6.51 5.74
CA GLN A 351 -22.92 5.05 5.59
C GLN A 351 -22.57 4.63 4.15
N ALA A 352 -23.18 5.26 3.15
CA ALA A 352 -22.87 4.98 1.74
C ALA A 352 -21.40 5.28 1.36
N ASN A 353 -20.84 6.41 1.83
CA ASN A 353 -19.43 6.74 1.56
C ASN A 353 -18.49 5.80 2.33
N TRP A 354 -18.86 5.41 3.54
CA TRP A 354 -18.13 4.45 4.37
C TRP A 354 -18.01 3.09 3.68
N GLU A 355 -19.14 2.48 3.32
CA GLU A 355 -19.18 1.16 2.66
C GLU A 355 -18.41 1.17 1.34
N ALA A 356 -18.59 2.22 0.52
CA ALA A 356 -17.87 2.36 -0.74
C ALA A 356 -16.34 2.45 -0.51
N LEU A 357 -15.90 3.19 0.51
CA LEU A 357 -14.48 3.38 0.80
C LEU A 357 -13.84 2.10 1.34
N VAL A 358 -14.52 1.42 2.28
CA VAL A 358 -14.07 0.14 2.85
C VAL A 358 -13.98 -0.93 1.77
N SER A 359 -15.02 -1.05 0.93
CA SER A 359 -15.04 -1.99 -0.20
C SER A 359 -13.89 -1.75 -1.17
N ILE A 360 -13.63 -0.49 -1.55
CA ILE A 360 -12.48 -0.15 -2.40
C ILE A 360 -11.16 -0.54 -1.74
N GLY A 361 -10.99 -0.25 -0.45
CA GLY A 361 -9.79 -0.62 0.29
C GLY A 361 -9.52 -2.13 0.24
N HIS A 362 -10.53 -2.94 0.52
CA HIS A 362 -10.42 -4.40 0.42
C HIS A 362 -10.11 -4.88 -1.00
N GLN A 363 -10.80 -4.33 -2.01
CA GLN A 363 -10.57 -4.70 -3.39
C GLN A 363 -9.17 -4.32 -3.89
N VAL A 364 -8.63 -3.16 -3.48
CA VAL A 364 -7.26 -2.75 -3.82
C VAL A 364 -6.25 -3.71 -3.18
N ASN A 365 -6.42 -4.04 -1.90
CA ASN A 365 -5.56 -5.00 -1.22
C ASN A 365 -5.62 -6.37 -1.91
N GLN A 366 -6.81 -6.84 -2.27
CA GLN A 366 -6.99 -8.13 -2.94
C GLN A 366 -6.35 -8.14 -4.33
N ARG A 367 -6.62 -7.14 -5.17
CA ARG A 367 -6.00 -7.04 -6.51
C ARG A 367 -4.48 -6.96 -6.45
N PHE A 368 -3.93 -6.28 -5.43
CA PHE A 368 -2.50 -6.23 -5.20
C PHE A 368 -1.92 -7.62 -4.91
N LEU A 369 -2.58 -8.40 -4.04
CA LEU A 369 -2.18 -9.77 -3.71
C LEU A 369 -2.35 -10.73 -4.90
N ASP A 370 -3.47 -10.64 -5.63
CA ASP A 370 -3.74 -11.47 -6.81
C ASP A 370 -2.67 -11.23 -7.88
N HIS A 371 -2.30 -9.96 -8.10
CA HIS A 371 -1.22 -9.62 -9.03
C HIS A 371 0.12 -10.24 -8.64
N GLN A 372 0.46 -10.25 -7.35
CA GLN A 372 1.69 -10.90 -6.86
C GLN A 372 1.64 -12.41 -7.05
N LEU A 373 0.48 -13.05 -6.84
CA LEU A 373 0.27 -14.47 -7.05
C LEU A 373 0.43 -14.85 -8.54
N GLU A 374 -0.21 -14.12 -9.44
CA GLU A 374 -0.11 -14.32 -10.88
C GLU A 374 1.35 -14.22 -11.38
N ALA A 375 2.12 -13.26 -10.85
CA ALA A 375 3.53 -13.07 -11.22
C ALA A 375 4.45 -14.24 -10.86
N CYS A 376 3.96 -15.21 -10.07
CA CYS A 376 4.75 -16.32 -9.55
C CYS A 376 4.21 -17.71 -9.90
N GLN A 377 3.00 -17.80 -10.46
CA GLN A 377 2.48 -19.02 -11.11
C GLN A 377 2.98 -19.13 -12.56
N CYS A 378 4.29 -19.07 -12.78
CA CYS A 378 4.85 -18.92 -14.12
C CYS A 378 5.42 -20.22 -14.72
N ALA A 379 5.69 -21.27 -13.92
CA ALA A 379 6.30 -22.50 -14.43
C ALA A 379 5.34 -23.27 -15.37
N PRO A 380 5.68 -23.44 -16.66
CA PRO A 380 4.93 -24.30 -17.56
C PRO A 380 5.23 -25.78 -17.28
N ASP A 381 4.33 -26.67 -17.70
CA ASP A 381 4.67 -28.09 -17.85
C ASP A 381 5.71 -28.30 -18.97
N ALA A 382 6.34 -29.48 -18.99
CA ALA A 382 7.40 -29.80 -19.94
C ALA A 382 6.92 -29.76 -21.40
N THR A 383 5.69 -30.19 -21.67
CA THR A 383 5.08 -30.20 -23.01
C THR A 383 4.86 -28.79 -23.53
N THR A 384 4.35 -27.90 -22.69
CA THR A 384 4.14 -26.48 -22.95
C THR A 384 5.48 -25.79 -23.23
N LEU A 385 6.52 -26.10 -22.44
CA LEU A 385 7.87 -25.58 -22.67
C LEU A 385 8.44 -26.04 -24.02
N GLN A 386 8.37 -27.34 -24.32
CA GLN A 386 8.85 -27.92 -25.59
C GLN A 386 8.14 -27.28 -26.79
N ARG A 387 6.80 -27.14 -26.73
CA ARG A 387 6.01 -26.48 -27.77
C ARG A 387 6.50 -25.07 -28.05
N VAL A 388 6.94 -24.33 -27.02
CA VAL A 388 7.42 -22.95 -27.17
C VAL A 388 8.82 -22.93 -27.78
N VAL A 389 9.75 -23.71 -27.23
CA VAL A 389 11.18 -23.60 -27.57
C VAL A 389 11.58 -24.32 -28.86
N LEU A 390 10.85 -25.38 -29.23
CA LEU A 390 11.11 -26.17 -30.43
C LEU A 390 10.27 -25.69 -31.64
N PRO A 391 10.73 -25.89 -32.89
CA PRO A 391 9.88 -25.75 -34.07
C PRO A 391 8.64 -26.66 -33.98
N SER A 392 7.47 -26.14 -34.34
CA SER A 392 6.22 -26.93 -34.40
C SER A 392 5.41 -26.58 -35.64
N ILE A 393 4.30 -27.29 -35.88
CA ILE A 393 3.27 -26.91 -36.85
C ILE A 393 2.04 -26.48 -36.06
N GLU A 394 1.54 -25.28 -36.32
CA GLU A 394 0.35 -24.71 -35.66
C GLU A 394 -0.61 -24.26 -36.77
N ASP A 395 -1.86 -24.72 -36.73
CA ASP A 395 -2.88 -24.46 -37.76
C ASP A 395 -2.41 -24.76 -39.19
N GLY A 396 -1.69 -25.88 -39.37
CA GLY A 396 -1.14 -26.30 -40.67
C GLY A 396 0.04 -25.47 -41.18
N LEU A 397 0.54 -24.52 -40.40
CA LEU A 397 1.66 -23.64 -40.77
C LEU A 397 2.88 -23.86 -39.87
N PRO A 398 4.12 -23.78 -40.42
CA PRO A 398 5.33 -23.86 -39.60
C PRO A 398 5.43 -22.74 -38.57
N ALA A 399 5.67 -23.08 -37.31
CA ALA A 399 5.86 -22.18 -36.18
C ALA A 399 7.30 -22.31 -35.64
N PRO A 400 8.21 -21.37 -35.99
CA PRO A 400 9.58 -21.41 -35.51
C PRO A 400 9.65 -21.37 -33.97
N GLY A 401 10.47 -22.25 -33.38
CA GLY A 401 10.64 -22.33 -31.92
C GLY A 401 11.26 -21.06 -31.34
N LEU A 402 10.79 -20.58 -30.19
CA LEU A 402 11.36 -19.49 -29.39
C LEU A 402 12.51 -20.04 -28.52
N ARG A 403 13.70 -20.15 -29.12
CA ARG A 403 14.87 -20.78 -28.50
C ARG A 403 15.23 -20.09 -27.19
N PHE A 404 15.18 -20.83 -26.10
CA PHE A 404 15.57 -20.35 -24.78
C PHE A 404 17.08 -20.08 -24.75
N GLY A 405 17.49 -18.91 -24.24
CA GLY A 405 18.88 -18.47 -24.23
C GLY A 405 19.36 -17.73 -25.49
N ASP A 406 18.60 -17.75 -26.59
CA ASP A 406 18.92 -16.92 -27.77
C ASP A 406 18.76 -15.43 -27.42
N PRO A 407 19.78 -14.56 -27.58
CA PRO A 407 19.74 -13.17 -27.14
C PRO A 407 18.56 -12.38 -27.70
N ARG A 408 18.21 -12.62 -28.98
CA ARG A 408 17.08 -11.96 -29.63
C ARG A 408 15.74 -12.41 -29.05
N THR A 409 15.59 -13.72 -28.84
CA THR A 409 14.38 -14.29 -28.25
C THR A 409 14.21 -13.82 -26.80
N MET A 410 15.29 -13.81 -26.00
CA MET A 410 15.22 -13.35 -24.61
C MET A 410 14.91 -11.86 -24.49
N ALA A 411 15.51 -11.03 -25.35
CA ALA A 411 15.17 -9.61 -25.44
C ALA A 411 13.72 -9.40 -25.86
N LEU A 412 13.22 -10.14 -26.86
CA LEU A 412 11.84 -10.08 -27.31
C LEU A 412 10.86 -10.44 -26.16
N LEU A 413 11.10 -11.55 -25.45
CA LEU A 413 10.28 -11.97 -24.32
C LEU A 413 10.32 -10.97 -23.16
N ALA A 414 11.49 -10.37 -22.89
CA ALA A 414 11.62 -9.29 -21.91
C ALA A 414 10.82 -8.05 -22.31
N CYS A 415 10.85 -7.64 -23.59
CA CYS A 415 10.03 -6.55 -24.11
C CYS A 415 8.54 -6.86 -24.06
N LEU A 416 8.12 -8.12 -24.24
CA LEU A 416 6.70 -8.51 -24.05
C LEU A 416 6.23 -8.39 -22.60
N CYS A 417 7.16 -8.47 -21.64
CA CYS A 417 6.87 -8.21 -20.23
C CYS A 417 6.67 -6.71 -19.94
N CYS A 418 6.87 -5.82 -20.93
CA CYS A 418 6.51 -4.41 -20.80
C CYS A 418 4.98 -4.26 -20.76
N PHE A 419 4.48 -3.78 -19.63
CA PHE A 419 3.06 -3.73 -19.36
C PHE A 419 2.24 -2.73 -20.20
N GLU A 420 2.87 -1.79 -20.93
CA GLU A 420 2.19 -0.92 -21.90
C GLU A 420 1.36 -1.72 -22.93
N HIS A 421 1.84 -2.92 -23.27
CA HIS A 421 1.26 -3.82 -24.24
C HIS A 421 -0.05 -4.48 -23.80
N LEU A 422 -0.35 -4.44 -22.50
CA LEU A 422 -1.55 -5.05 -21.93
C LEU A 422 -2.82 -4.22 -22.09
N PHE A 423 -2.66 -2.90 -22.29
CA PHE A 423 -3.79 -1.97 -22.40
C PHE A 423 -3.91 -1.35 -23.79
N ALA A 424 -2.78 -1.05 -24.44
CA ALA A 424 -2.78 -0.46 -25.78
C ALA A 424 -2.82 -1.51 -26.91
N GLY A 425 -2.46 -2.76 -26.57
CA GLY A 425 -2.07 -3.78 -27.53
C GLY A 425 -0.64 -3.59 -28.05
N LEU A 426 -0.10 -4.63 -28.65
CA LEU A 426 1.19 -4.69 -29.32
C LEU A 426 1.05 -4.23 -30.77
N THR A 427 1.98 -3.41 -31.23
CA THR A 427 2.15 -3.10 -32.65
C THR A 427 3.58 -3.36 -33.07
N ASN A 428 3.82 -3.49 -34.38
CA ASN A 428 5.19 -3.56 -34.90
C ASN A 428 6.01 -2.33 -34.43
N ARG A 429 5.44 -1.13 -34.50
CA ARG A 429 6.11 0.09 -34.07
C ARG A 429 6.47 0.03 -32.57
N SER A 430 5.50 -0.21 -31.69
CA SER A 430 5.70 -0.14 -30.23
C SER A 430 6.68 -1.19 -29.72
N LEU A 431 6.59 -2.44 -30.19
CA LEU A 431 7.53 -3.48 -29.76
C LEU A 431 8.93 -3.29 -30.36
N ARG A 432 9.03 -2.73 -31.58
CA ARG A 432 10.30 -2.44 -32.24
C ARG A 432 11.07 -1.32 -31.54
N GLU A 433 10.39 -0.27 -31.10
CA GLU A 433 11.03 0.83 -30.37
C GLU A 433 11.73 0.32 -29.10
N LEU A 434 11.11 -0.62 -28.38
CA LEU A 434 11.71 -1.25 -27.19
C LEU A 434 12.89 -2.16 -27.55
N ILE A 435 12.73 -3.05 -28.52
CA ILE A 435 13.79 -4.01 -28.85
C ILE A 435 15.00 -3.34 -29.51
N ALA A 436 14.80 -2.25 -30.25
CA ALA A 436 15.90 -1.48 -30.85
C ALA A 436 16.79 -0.80 -29.78
N GLY A 437 16.25 -0.56 -28.58
CA GLY A 437 17.04 -0.11 -27.43
C GLY A 437 17.91 -1.20 -26.80
N VAL A 438 17.67 -2.47 -27.12
CA VAL A 438 18.41 -3.64 -26.60
C VAL A 438 19.30 -4.27 -27.67
N ILE A 439 18.83 -4.29 -28.93
CA ILE A 439 19.52 -4.89 -30.07
C ILE A 439 19.72 -3.81 -31.14
N PRO A 440 20.96 -3.28 -31.27
CA PRO A 440 21.29 -2.33 -32.33
C PRO A 440 21.02 -2.90 -33.72
N GLY A 441 20.49 -2.07 -34.63
CA GLY A 441 20.20 -2.46 -36.02
C GLY A 441 18.93 -3.29 -36.23
N TYR A 442 18.08 -3.44 -35.21
CA TYR A 442 16.85 -4.23 -35.33
C TYR A 442 15.82 -3.61 -36.29
N SER A 443 15.47 -4.35 -37.34
CA SER A 443 14.67 -3.87 -38.48
C SER A 443 13.15 -4.10 -38.34
N PRO A 444 12.31 -3.32 -39.05
CA PRO A 444 10.88 -3.57 -39.13
C PRO A 444 10.50 -4.95 -39.70
N ARG A 445 11.29 -5.48 -40.65
CA ARG A 445 11.09 -6.82 -41.24
C ARG A 445 11.32 -7.92 -40.19
N GLN A 446 12.34 -7.77 -39.36
CA GLN A 446 12.60 -8.65 -38.22
C GLN A 446 11.44 -8.61 -37.21
N MET A 447 10.88 -7.43 -36.92
CA MET A 447 9.70 -7.33 -36.05
C MET A 447 8.47 -8.05 -36.63
N THR A 448 8.21 -7.91 -37.94
CA THR A 448 7.10 -8.63 -38.58
C THR A 448 7.27 -10.15 -38.48
N TYR A 449 8.50 -10.63 -38.65
CA TYR A 449 8.83 -12.05 -38.46
C TYR A 449 8.55 -12.50 -37.02
N ASP A 450 9.01 -11.74 -36.02
CA ASP A 450 8.85 -12.10 -34.62
C ASP A 450 7.41 -11.99 -34.12
N LEU A 451 6.63 -10.99 -34.55
CA LEU A 451 5.18 -10.94 -34.26
C LEU A 451 4.45 -12.16 -34.84
N ARG A 452 4.82 -12.59 -36.05
CA ARG A 452 4.25 -13.81 -36.65
C ARG A 452 4.62 -15.05 -35.85
N ARG A 453 5.88 -15.15 -35.39
CA ARG A 453 6.38 -16.25 -34.56
C ARG A 453 5.66 -16.29 -33.20
N LEU A 454 5.56 -15.17 -32.51
CA LEU A 454 4.83 -15.03 -31.25
C LEU A 454 3.35 -15.41 -31.39
N ARG A 455 2.69 -14.99 -32.47
CA ARG A 455 1.29 -15.34 -32.71
C ARG A 455 1.10 -16.84 -32.90
N ARG A 456 1.97 -17.48 -33.70
CA ARG A 456 1.91 -18.93 -33.93
C ARG A 456 2.20 -19.71 -32.64
N LYS A 457 3.11 -19.23 -31.81
CA LYS A 457 3.39 -19.80 -30.48
C LYS A 457 2.39 -19.38 -29.41
N ARG A 458 1.26 -18.78 -29.81
CA ARG A 458 0.15 -18.34 -28.94
C ARG A 458 0.53 -17.35 -27.85
N PHE A 459 1.68 -16.67 -27.98
CA PHE A 459 2.04 -15.59 -27.05
C PHE A 459 1.11 -14.39 -27.21
N ILE A 460 0.70 -14.12 -28.45
CA ILE A 460 -0.13 -12.99 -28.81
C ILE A 460 -1.26 -13.42 -29.75
N GLN A 461 -2.38 -12.71 -29.73
CA GLN A 461 -3.46 -12.86 -30.69
C GLN A 461 -3.78 -11.52 -31.35
N ARG A 462 -4.22 -11.53 -32.62
CA ARG A 462 -4.50 -10.31 -33.37
C ARG A 462 -5.88 -9.79 -33.01
N ILE A 463 -5.99 -8.50 -32.69
CA ILE A 463 -7.28 -7.85 -32.46
C ILE A 463 -7.99 -7.67 -33.82
N PRO A 464 -9.24 -8.16 -34.00
CA PRO A 464 -9.97 -8.06 -35.26
C PRO A 464 -10.03 -6.64 -35.80
N ARG A 465 -9.93 -6.49 -37.12
CA ARG A 465 -10.01 -5.19 -37.83
C ARG A 465 -8.94 -4.16 -37.45
N THR A 466 -7.86 -4.57 -36.78
CA THR A 466 -6.73 -3.68 -36.45
C THR A 466 -5.37 -4.28 -36.83
N HIS A 467 -4.32 -3.45 -36.78
CA HIS A 467 -2.93 -3.91 -36.84
C HIS A 467 -2.33 -4.17 -35.45
N ARG A 468 -3.19 -4.31 -34.44
CA ARG A 468 -2.80 -4.52 -33.04
C ARG A 468 -2.91 -5.99 -32.67
N TYR A 469 -2.07 -6.41 -31.73
CA TYR A 469 -2.14 -7.71 -31.08
C TYR A 469 -2.35 -7.51 -29.59
N GLU A 470 -2.82 -8.53 -28.90
CA GLU A 470 -2.89 -8.58 -27.44
C GLU A 470 -2.14 -9.81 -26.94
N LEU A 471 -1.52 -9.69 -25.77
CA LEU A 471 -0.79 -10.78 -25.13
C LEU A 471 -1.81 -11.76 -24.53
N THR A 472 -1.69 -13.04 -24.83
CA THR A 472 -2.56 -14.07 -24.23
C THR A 472 -2.15 -14.30 -22.76
N SER A 473 -3.07 -14.82 -21.94
CA SER A 473 -2.77 -15.16 -20.55
C SER A 473 -1.62 -16.18 -20.43
N GLU A 474 -1.60 -17.17 -21.32
CA GLU A 474 -0.54 -18.16 -21.40
C GLU A 474 0.80 -17.54 -21.86
N GLY A 475 0.76 -16.73 -22.92
CA GLY A 475 1.91 -16.01 -23.45
C GLY A 475 2.58 -15.11 -22.42
N ARG A 476 1.78 -14.45 -21.58
CA ARG A 476 2.28 -13.63 -20.47
C ARG A 476 3.04 -14.48 -19.45
N ARG A 477 2.43 -15.57 -18.97
CA ARG A 477 3.07 -16.46 -17.99
C ARG A 477 4.39 -17.01 -18.50
N LEU A 478 4.41 -17.45 -19.76
CA LEU A 478 5.59 -17.99 -20.42
C LEU A 478 6.69 -16.94 -20.64
N ALA A 479 6.33 -15.73 -21.08
CA ALA A 479 7.31 -14.65 -21.25
C ALA A 479 7.97 -14.30 -19.91
N VAL A 480 7.17 -14.15 -18.86
CA VAL A 480 7.67 -13.88 -17.50
C VAL A 480 8.56 -15.02 -17.00
N PHE A 481 8.12 -16.28 -17.14
CA PHE A 481 8.90 -17.44 -16.71
C PHE A 481 10.24 -17.52 -17.40
N LEU A 482 10.26 -17.51 -18.74
CA LEU A 482 11.48 -17.65 -19.51
C LEU A 482 12.42 -16.48 -19.21
N THR A 483 11.94 -15.24 -19.22
CA THR A 483 12.75 -14.07 -18.90
C THR A 483 13.31 -14.13 -17.48
N LYS A 484 12.51 -14.48 -16.46
CA LYS A 484 12.99 -14.57 -15.06
C LYS A 484 14.01 -15.71 -14.89
N THR A 485 13.73 -16.89 -15.41
CA THR A 485 14.62 -18.05 -15.32
C THR A 485 15.97 -17.74 -15.99
N TYR A 486 15.94 -17.14 -17.17
CA TYR A 486 17.17 -16.75 -17.85
C TYR A 486 17.95 -15.67 -17.10
N THR A 487 17.29 -14.57 -16.71
CA THR A 487 17.97 -13.41 -16.11
C THR A 487 18.43 -13.62 -14.68
N ARG A 488 17.77 -14.50 -13.90
CA ARG A 488 18.03 -14.68 -12.46
C ARG A 488 18.73 -15.98 -12.10
N ILE A 489 18.61 -17.00 -12.93
CA ILE A 489 19.17 -18.32 -12.64
C ILE A 489 20.26 -18.61 -13.65
N VAL A 490 19.89 -18.72 -14.93
CA VAL A 490 20.82 -19.21 -15.95
C VAL A 490 21.96 -18.22 -16.20
N ASN A 491 21.66 -16.96 -16.50
CA ASN A 491 22.69 -15.98 -16.85
C ASN A 491 23.64 -15.66 -15.68
N PRO A 492 23.17 -15.46 -14.42
CA PRO A 492 24.07 -15.29 -13.28
C PRO A 492 24.89 -16.55 -12.99
N ALA A 493 24.28 -17.75 -13.04
CA ALA A 493 25.02 -18.99 -12.84
C ALA A 493 26.10 -19.19 -13.91
N LEU A 494 25.80 -18.92 -15.19
CA LEU A 494 26.79 -18.99 -16.26
C LEU A 494 27.91 -17.96 -16.08
N ALA A 495 27.59 -16.75 -15.58
CA ALA A 495 28.61 -15.76 -15.25
C ALA A 495 29.51 -16.22 -14.10
N GLU A 496 28.97 -16.87 -13.06
CA GLU A 496 29.78 -17.47 -11.98
C GLU A 496 30.64 -18.65 -12.46
N LEU A 497 30.20 -19.35 -13.49
CA LEU A 497 30.89 -20.49 -14.09
C LEU A 497 31.83 -20.11 -15.24
N ASP A 498 31.98 -18.82 -15.54
CA ASP A 498 32.78 -18.36 -16.67
C ASP A 498 34.25 -18.83 -16.51
N PRO A 499 34.79 -19.62 -17.46
CA PRO A 499 36.16 -20.11 -17.39
C PRO A 499 37.20 -18.99 -17.46
N ALA A 500 36.84 -17.80 -17.96
CA ALA A 500 37.71 -16.62 -18.00
C ALA A 500 37.80 -15.88 -16.64
N LEU A 501 37.02 -16.28 -15.63
CA LEU A 501 37.11 -15.67 -14.30
C LEU A 501 38.47 -15.96 -13.63
N PRO A 502 39.08 -14.95 -12.98
CA PRO A 502 40.23 -15.14 -12.10
C PRO A 502 39.97 -16.24 -11.06
N ALA A 503 41.00 -17.05 -10.76
CA ALA A 503 40.86 -18.25 -9.94
C ALA A 503 40.40 -17.97 -8.51
N ASP A 504 40.77 -16.82 -7.94
CA ASP A 504 40.34 -16.31 -6.64
C ASP A 504 38.84 -15.95 -6.62
N ILE A 505 38.35 -15.29 -7.68
CA ILE A 505 36.93 -14.94 -7.83
C ILE A 505 36.10 -16.20 -8.08
N ALA A 506 36.57 -17.09 -8.95
CA ALA A 506 35.87 -18.33 -9.28
C ALA A 506 35.78 -19.31 -8.09
N GLN A 507 36.69 -19.24 -7.11
CA GLN A 507 36.60 -20.05 -5.88
C GLN A 507 35.70 -19.44 -4.81
N SER A 508 35.26 -18.18 -4.98
CA SER A 508 34.45 -17.49 -3.98
C SER A 508 33.02 -18.03 -3.90
N THR A 509 32.46 -18.53 -5.01
CA THR A 509 31.07 -19.01 -5.04
C THR A 509 30.99 -20.53 -4.83
N PRO A 510 30.04 -21.03 -4.00
CA PRO A 510 29.86 -22.47 -3.81
C PRO A 510 29.57 -23.24 -5.10
N LEU A 511 28.84 -22.63 -6.03
CA LEU A 511 28.46 -23.25 -7.30
C LEU A 511 29.67 -23.50 -8.21
N ALA A 512 30.52 -22.49 -8.38
CA ALA A 512 31.72 -22.60 -9.21
C ALA A 512 32.74 -23.60 -8.66
N ARG A 513 32.90 -23.67 -7.32
CA ARG A 513 33.73 -24.69 -6.67
C ARG A 513 33.24 -26.11 -6.97
N ALA A 514 31.94 -26.35 -6.83
CA ALA A 514 31.36 -27.67 -7.08
C ALA A 514 31.49 -28.07 -8.55
N TYR A 515 31.23 -27.15 -9.48
CA TYR A 515 31.32 -27.42 -10.91
C TYR A 515 32.75 -27.76 -11.35
N ARG A 516 33.76 -27.01 -10.90
CA ARG A 516 35.17 -27.31 -11.25
C ARG A 516 35.70 -28.57 -10.57
N ALA A 517 35.16 -28.95 -9.41
CA ALA A 517 35.48 -30.24 -8.81
C ALA A 517 34.94 -31.39 -9.67
N PHE A 518 33.71 -31.22 -10.19
CA PHE A 518 33.11 -32.15 -11.12
C PHE A 518 33.87 -32.24 -12.46
N GLU A 519 34.21 -31.10 -13.08
CA GLU A 519 34.99 -31.10 -14.33
C GLU A 519 36.35 -31.78 -14.15
N ARG A 520 37.09 -31.48 -13.07
CA ARG A 520 38.36 -32.15 -12.79
C ARG A 520 38.22 -33.66 -12.64
N ALA A 521 37.19 -34.11 -11.92
CA ALA A 521 36.94 -35.55 -11.76
C ALA A 521 36.62 -36.23 -13.10
N ILE A 522 35.90 -35.55 -14.01
CA ILE A 522 35.65 -36.06 -15.36
C ILE A 522 36.93 -36.07 -16.20
N ASP A 523 37.72 -34.99 -16.17
CA ASP A 523 38.97 -34.90 -16.93
C ASP A 523 39.97 -35.98 -16.51
N ASP A 524 40.05 -36.27 -15.20
CA ASP A 524 40.89 -37.34 -14.67
C ASP A 524 40.40 -38.72 -15.18
N GLN A 525 39.09 -39.00 -15.17
CA GLN A 525 38.55 -40.23 -15.75
C GLN A 525 38.80 -40.36 -17.25
N ILE A 526 38.68 -39.26 -18.00
CA ILE A 526 38.96 -39.26 -19.45
C ILE A 526 40.44 -39.53 -19.71
N LYS A 527 41.35 -38.92 -18.93
CA LYS A 527 42.79 -39.18 -19.03
C LYS A 527 43.12 -40.63 -18.72
N ASP A 528 42.56 -41.19 -17.65
CA ASP A 528 42.79 -42.59 -17.28
C ASP A 528 42.30 -43.55 -18.36
N ALA A 529 41.13 -43.29 -18.95
CA ALA A 529 40.60 -44.07 -20.07
C ALA A 529 41.47 -43.94 -21.34
N ALA A 530 41.99 -42.74 -21.64
CA ALA A 530 42.88 -42.51 -22.78
C ALA A 530 44.26 -43.16 -22.59
N ILE A 531 44.78 -43.23 -21.36
CA ILE A 531 46.02 -43.93 -21.00
C ILE A 531 45.83 -45.45 -21.13
N ALA A 532 44.66 -45.98 -20.76
CA ALA A 532 44.32 -47.40 -20.95
C ALA A 532 44.25 -47.78 -22.44
N ALA A 533 43.61 -46.96 -23.28
CA ALA A 533 43.53 -47.20 -24.73
C ALA A 533 44.90 -47.18 -25.44
N ARG A 534 45.86 -46.36 -24.97
CA ARG A 534 47.23 -46.34 -25.49
C ARG A 534 48.08 -47.55 -25.09
N LYS A 535 47.71 -48.27 -24.01
CA LYS A 535 48.40 -49.51 -23.62
C LYS A 535 47.97 -50.69 -24.49
N ASP A 536 46.71 -50.76 -24.92
CA ASP A 536 46.23 -51.85 -25.77
C ASP A 536 46.85 -51.82 -27.17
N ASP A 537 47.08 -50.64 -27.77
CA ASP A 537 47.76 -50.51 -29.07
C ASP A 537 49.24 -50.94 -29.06
N SER A 538 49.85 -51.07 -27.87
CA SER A 538 51.24 -51.52 -27.72
C SER A 538 51.40 -53.04 -27.58
N SER A 539 50.31 -53.82 -27.62
CA SER A 539 50.33 -55.28 -27.44
C SER A 539 50.16 -56.12 -28.72
N VAL A 540 50.04 -55.51 -29.90
CA VAL A 540 49.95 -56.23 -31.18
C VAL A 540 51.25 -56.10 -31.97
N ASN A 541 52.32 -56.73 -31.48
CA ASN A 541 53.39 -57.30 -32.32
C ASN A 541 54.42 -57.99 -31.41
N LEU A 542 54.39 -59.32 -31.40
CA LEU A 542 55.54 -60.25 -31.41
C LEU A 542 55.11 -61.61 -30.85
N SER A 543 54.96 -62.59 -31.74
CA SER A 543 55.42 -63.97 -31.55
C SER A 543 54.98 -64.86 -32.73
N THR A 544 55.73 -64.80 -33.82
CA THR A 544 55.97 -65.96 -34.69
C THR A 544 57.19 -66.72 -34.15
N ALA A 545 56.99 -67.94 -33.68
CA ALA A 545 57.92 -69.07 -33.73
C ALA A 545 57.18 -70.32 -33.21
#